data_AF-A0A1Q3K7Q2-F1
#
_entry.id   AF-A0A1Q3K7Q2-F1
#
_cell.length_a   1.000
_cell.length_b   1.000
_cell.length_c   1.000
_cell.angle_alpha   90.00
_cell.angle_beta   90.00
_cell.angle_gamma   90.00
#
_symmetry.space_group_name_H-M   'P 1'
#
loop_
_entity.id
_entity.type
_entity.pdbx_description
1 polymer ?
#
loop_
_entity_poly.entity_id
_entity_poly.type
_entity_poly.pdbx_seq_one_letter_code
_entity_poly.pdbx_strand_id
1 'polypeptide(L)'
;MLLITGFFASAKEPVKVACIGNSVTFGYGLADPATQSYPAILQKKLGKNFIVGNFGHSGATLLRKGHNPYYKTKAFADALDFKADIAVIHLGLNDTDPRNFPNYRDEFIPDYNWLIDTLKKVNPKVKIFACRLTPIFTGHPRFVSSTFDWYHEVQKRIGQVAVINKAVVIDFYKALHNRPDLFTDAPTLHPNAAGTEKISEIVYKHITGNFGGFQLPGIFTENMVLQRDKPLVFWGTANANTSVTVAFGKLQKSVSTADDGTWKVTFPAMKASKAPQTITFKNDGQQVVLKNILVGDVWLASGQSNMYFSLAQTKGGDSLANASAQKTIRLLKYRPYAETDNIAWDSTALKKANELDFFSGSWRTNETLAAKEFSGVAYAFASTLQPEIDVPVGVIEIAVGGSPQISWVSRLVLESDPLFEPAFKNWRGSDYIMQWCRDRANTNLANAPSAFQRHTYEPSYNFEAGISKMIPFAIKGVIWYQGESDADNAELYKKLFPIFVQDWRSQWKDSFPFYYVQLSGINRPSWNYFRDVQRQLLQTVPNSGMAVSSDLGNETNVHPTDKIPVGQRLAQLALHQTYHKKNVPAGPLVSGAKLHDNWVVVLFENNKGLHTSGNEPLRGFQLVNDKG
;
A
#
# COMPACT_ATOMS: atom_id res chain seq x y z
N MET A 1 56.52 13.22 48.13
CA MET A 1 56.55 13.06 46.65
C MET A 1 55.28 12.31 46.27
N LEU A 2 54.19 13.04 45.98
CA LEU A 2 52.92 12.46 45.53
C LEU A 2 52.96 12.40 43.99
N LEU A 3 52.96 11.20 43.41
CA LEU A 3 52.80 11.02 41.97
C LEU A 3 51.30 11.05 41.63
N ILE A 4 50.89 12.11 40.94
CA ILE A 4 49.58 12.21 40.27
C ILE A 4 49.76 11.56 38.90
N THR A 5 49.22 10.35 38.70
CA THR A 5 49.07 9.75 37.38
C THR A 5 47.81 10.32 36.73
N GLY A 6 47.99 11.31 35.85
CA GLY A 6 46.93 11.83 34.99
C GLY A 6 46.57 10.82 33.90
N PHE A 7 45.33 10.35 33.91
CA PHE A 7 44.73 9.66 32.76
C PHE A 7 44.43 10.71 31.68
N PHE A 8 45.28 10.79 30.65
CA PHE A 8 44.93 11.48 29.41
C PHE A 8 43.95 10.58 28.64
N ALA A 9 42.66 10.91 28.71
CA ALA A 9 41.67 10.38 27.77
C ALA A 9 41.97 10.98 26.38
N SER A 10 42.56 10.19 25.48
CA SER A 10 42.72 10.57 24.07
C SER A 10 41.33 10.74 23.45
N ALA A 11 41.00 11.96 23.00
CA ALA A 11 39.77 12.23 22.30
C ALA A 11 39.78 11.46 20.97
N LYS A 12 38.84 10.52 20.82
CA LYS A 12 38.68 9.72 19.60
C LYS A 12 38.45 10.65 18.41
N GLU A 13 39.22 10.47 17.33
CA GLU A 13 39.03 11.24 16.10
C GLU A 13 37.58 11.10 15.59
N PRO A 14 36.95 12.18 15.09
CA PRO A 14 35.60 12.11 14.54
C PRO A 14 35.51 11.15 13.35
N VAL A 15 34.42 10.39 13.27
CA VAL A 15 34.16 9.46 12.16
C VAL A 15 33.82 10.26 10.90
N LYS A 16 34.56 10.02 9.82
CA LYS A 16 34.37 10.71 8.54
C LYS A 16 33.33 10.00 7.68
N VAL A 17 32.30 10.72 7.24
CA VAL A 17 31.22 10.24 6.37
C VAL A 17 31.27 10.98 5.04
N ALA A 18 31.59 10.28 3.95
CA ALA A 18 31.51 10.83 2.60
C ALA A 18 30.14 10.51 1.98
N CYS A 19 29.34 11.54 1.71
CA CYS A 19 28.14 11.44 0.90
C CYS A 19 28.52 11.68 -0.57
N ILE A 20 28.66 10.59 -1.33
CA ILE A 20 29.05 10.57 -2.74
C ILE A 20 27.79 10.45 -3.59
N GLY A 21 27.57 11.36 -4.53
CA GLY A 21 26.37 11.27 -5.35
C GLY A 21 26.23 12.32 -6.45
N ASN A 22 25.01 12.43 -6.96
CA ASN A 22 24.66 13.35 -8.04
C ASN A 22 23.99 14.64 -7.51
N SER A 23 23.10 15.24 -8.31
CA SER A 23 22.34 16.45 -7.97
C SER A 23 21.52 16.32 -6.69
N VAL A 24 21.00 15.12 -6.38
CA VAL A 24 20.26 14.87 -5.13
C VAL A 24 21.17 15.01 -3.91
N THR A 25 22.40 14.52 -4.00
CA THR A 25 23.39 14.65 -2.92
C THR A 25 23.93 16.06 -2.81
N PHE A 26 24.18 16.72 -3.95
CA PHE A 26 24.57 18.12 -3.99
C PHE A 26 23.52 19.04 -3.35
N GLY A 27 22.23 18.73 -3.54
CA GLY A 27 21.11 19.56 -3.08
C GLY A 27 20.62 20.52 -4.16
N TYR A 28 20.65 20.11 -5.43
CA TYR A 28 20.17 20.91 -6.56
C TYR A 28 18.70 21.32 -6.37
N GLY A 29 18.39 22.58 -6.63
CA GLY A 29 17.04 23.15 -6.51
C GLY A 29 16.66 23.61 -5.10
N LEU A 30 17.48 23.35 -4.08
CA LEU A 30 17.28 23.89 -2.73
C LEU A 30 17.68 25.36 -2.66
N ALA A 31 17.03 26.13 -1.78
CA ALA A 31 17.33 27.55 -1.58
C ALA A 31 18.75 27.75 -0.99
N ASP A 32 19.15 26.89 -0.06
CA ASP A 32 20.51 26.87 0.50
C ASP A 32 21.01 25.42 0.68
N PRO A 33 21.68 24.85 -0.34
CA PRO A 33 22.21 23.49 -0.25
C PRO A 33 23.24 23.31 0.87
N ALA A 34 23.93 24.36 1.30
CA ALA A 34 24.93 24.27 2.37
C ALA A 34 24.30 23.96 3.74
N THR A 35 23.01 24.25 3.92
CA THR A 35 22.29 23.97 5.16
C THR A 35 21.12 23.01 5.01
N GLN A 36 20.60 22.84 3.79
CA GLN A 36 19.38 22.07 3.48
C GLN A 36 19.63 20.76 2.71
N SER A 37 20.82 20.56 2.13
CA SER A 37 21.15 19.27 1.50
C SER A 37 21.13 18.15 2.55
N TYR A 38 20.80 16.93 2.14
CA TYR A 38 20.74 15.82 3.10
C TYR A 38 22.09 15.59 3.85
N PRO A 39 23.29 15.79 3.25
CA PRO A 39 24.55 15.71 3.98
C PRO A 39 24.70 16.81 5.03
N ALA A 40 24.27 18.04 4.74
CA ALA A 40 24.32 19.15 5.70
C ALA A 40 23.39 18.91 6.89
N ILE A 41 22.17 18.41 6.64
CA ILE A 41 21.22 18.01 7.68
C ILE A 41 21.79 16.82 8.48
N LEU A 42 22.45 15.87 7.80
CA LEU A 42 23.04 14.70 8.43
C LEU A 42 24.17 15.08 9.39
N GLN A 43 25.02 16.05 9.03
CA GLN A 43 26.04 16.61 9.92
C GLN A 43 25.43 17.12 11.22
N LYS A 44 24.35 17.90 11.13
CA LYS A 44 23.65 18.44 12.31
C LYS A 44 23.10 17.31 13.19
N LYS A 45 22.54 16.26 12.60
CA LYS A 45 21.97 15.11 13.33
C LYS A 45 23.02 14.22 13.99
N LEU A 46 24.15 13.98 13.33
CA LEU A 46 25.25 13.14 13.86
C LEU A 46 26.10 13.88 14.91
N GLY A 47 26.16 15.21 14.84
CA GLY A 47 26.88 16.04 15.80
C GLY A 47 28.41 15.93 15.67
N LYS A 48 29.12 16.46 16.67
CA LYS A 48 30.57 16.69 16.64
C LYS A 48 31.45 15.43 16.57
N ASN A 49 30.88 14.25 16.85
CA ASN A 49 31.60 12.98 16.77
C ASN A 49 31.77 12.49 15.32
N PHE A 50 31.18 13.20 14.36
CA PHE A 50 31.24 12.89 12.94
C PHE A 50 31.60 14.13 12.13
N ILE A 51 32.28 13.91 11.01
CA ILE A 51 32.49 14.92 9.96
C ILE A 51 31.84 14.39 8.69
N VAL A 52 30.82 15.07 8.19
CA VAL A 52 30.07 14.68 7.00
C VAL A 52 30.47 15.59 5.84
N GLY A 53 31.06 14.99 4.80
CA GLY A 53 31.40 15.68 3.55
C GLY A 53 30.30 15.51 2.51
N ASN A 54 29.90 16.61 1.87
CA ASN A 54 29.05 16.57 0.67
C ASN A 54 29.93 16.51 -0.58
N PHE A 55 30.00 15.34 -1.22
CA PHE A 55 30.72 15.11 -2.47
C PHE A 55 29.75 14.88 -3.63
N GLY A 56 28.58 15.50 -3.59
CA GLY A 56 27.60 15.49 -4.67
C GLY A 56 28.06 16.33 -5.86
N HIS A 57 27.86 15.81 -7.08
CA HIS A 57 28.09 16.57 -8.32
C HIS A 57 26.86 16.47 -9.24
N SER A 58 26.22 17.61 -9.52
CA SER A 58 25.01 17.66 -10.34
C SER A 58 25.21 17.03 -11.72
N GLY A 59 24.25 16.19 -12.14
CA GLY A 59 24.32 15.47 -13.42
C GLY A 59 25.32 14.30 -13.45
N ALA A 60 26.04 14.00 -12.37
CA ALA A 60 27.03 12.93 -12.37
C ALA A 60 26.44 11.55 -12.65
N THR A 61 27.13 10.80 -13.52
CA THR A 61 26.88 9.40 -13.86
C THR A 61 27.87 8.50 -13.11
N LEU A 62 27.44 7.31 -12.72
CA LEU A 62 28.33 6.27 -12.19
C LEU A 62 29.20 5.70 -13.32
N LEU A 63 28.59 5.48 -14.48
CA LEU A 63 29.24 4.93 -15.67
C LEU A 63 30.43 5.82 -16.06
N ARG A 64 31.62 5.22 -16.15
CA ARG A 64 32.85 5.95 -16.49
C ARG A 64 32.87 6.38 -17.95
N LYS A 65 32.03 5.79 -18.80
CA LYS A 65 31.79 6.21 -20.19
C LYS A 65 30.48 7.00 -20.36
N GLY A 66 29.80 7.34 -19.27
CA GLY A 66 28.61 8.18 -19.31
C GLY A 66 28.91 9.61 -19.79
N HIS A 67 27.87 10.38 -20.05
CA HIS A 67 27.99 11.76 -20.56
C HIS A 67 28.58 12.74 -19.54
N ASN A 68 28.51 12.44 -18.23
CA ASN A 68 29.13 13.24 -17.18
C ASN A 68 29.70 12.32 -16.06
N PRO A 69 30.83 11.65 -16.30
CA PRO A 69 31.35 10.63 -15.38
C PRO A 69 31.83 11.21 -14.05
N TYR A 70 31.33 10.67 -12.93
CA TYR A 70 31.67 11.17 -11.59
C TYR A 70 33.19 11.16 -11.32
N TYR A 71 33.91 10.13 -11.78
CA TYR A 71 35.34 9.98 -11.53
C TYR A 71 36.23 11.07 -12.15
N LYS A 72 35.70 11.87 -13.08
CA LYS A 72 36.42 13.02 -13.67
C LYS A 72 36.19 14.33 -12.92
N THR A 73 35.32 14.33 -11.91
CA THR A 73 34.90 15.54 -11.20
C THR A 73 35.87 15.88 -10.07
N LYS A 74 35.94 17.16 -9.70
CA LYS A 74 36.65 17.59 -8.49
C LYS A 74 36.08 16.92 -7.23
N ALA A 75 34.75 16.74 -7.17
CA ALA A 75 34.08 16.11 -6.03
C ALA A 75 34.58 14.68 -5.77
N PHE A 76 34.90 13.91 -6.83
CA PHE A 76 35.50 12.58 -6.68
C PHE A 76 36.92 12.66 -6.10
N ALA A 77 37.77 13.56 -6.60
CA ALA A 77 39.10 13.75 -6.05
C ALA A 77 39.05 14.14 -4.56
N ASP A 78 38.19 15.10 -4.21
CA ASP A 78 37.99 15.55 -2.83
C ASP A 78 37.47 14.41 -1.94
N ALA A 79 36.58 13.53 -2.45
CA ALA A 79 36.08 12.38 -1.71
C ALA A 79 37.17 11.35 -1.38
N LEU A 80 38.14 11.16 -2.29
CA LEU A 80 39.30 10.29 -2.04
C LEU A 80 40.25 10.90 -1.01
N ASP A 81 40.55 12.19 -1.14
CA ASP A 81 41.41 12.92 -0.22
C ASP A 81 40.82 12.98 1.20
N PHE A 82 39.49 12.97 1.31
CA PHE A 82 38.79 12.96 2.59
C PHE A 82 39.04 11.68 3.41
N LYS A 83 39.37 10.55 2.75
CA LYS A 83 39.67 9.24 3.38
C LYS A 83 38.60 8.83 4.39
N ALA A 84 37.35 8.80 3.95
CA ALA A 84 36.20 8.56 4.81
C ALA A 84 36.22 7.18 5.50
N ASP A 85 35.67 7.10 6.70
CA ASP A 85 35.38 5.84 7.41
C ASP A 85 34.07 5.20 6.92
N ILE A 86 33.14 6.03 6.43
CA ILE A 86 31.85 5.63 5.87
C ILE A 86 31.68 6.31 4.51
N ALA A 87 31.32 5.55 3.48
CA ALA A 87 30.93 6.10 2.18
C ALA A 87 29.46 5.75 1.87
N VAL A 88 28.64 6.76 1.66
CA VAL A 88 27.25 6.66 1.22
C VAL A 88 27.21 6.99 -0.27
N ILE A 89 26.97 5.99 -1.13
CA ILE A 89 27.09 6.11 -2.58
C ILE A 89 25.70 6.13 -3.23
N HIS A 90 25.29 7.33 -3.67
CA HIS A 90 24.02 7.61 -4.36
C HIS A 90 24.25 8.10 -5.79
N LEU A 91 24.72 7.20 -6.65
CA LEU A 91 24.92 7.41 -8.09
C LEU A 91 24.11 6.37 -8.88
N GLY A 92 23.65 6.72 -10.09
CA GLY A 92 22.80 5.85 -10.91
C GLY A 92 21.64 6.56 -11.61
N LEU A 93 21.11 7.66 -11.04
CA LEU A 93 19.95 8.37 -11.63
C LEU A 93 20.25 8.85 -13.05
N ASN A 94 21.36 9.58 -13.24
CA ASN A 94 21.75 10.11 -14.54
C ASN A 94 22.20 9.01 -15.51
N ASP A 95 22.54 7.82 -15.02
CA ASP A 95 22.85 6.67 -15.86
C ASP A 95 21.63 6.19 -16.65
N THR A 96 20.39 6.52 -16.23
CA THR A 96 19.13 6.29 -16.96
C THR A 96 18.87 7.26 -18.12
N ASP A 97 19.89 8.04 -18.51
CA ASP A 97 19.84 8.91 -19.69
C ASP A 97 20.12 8.12 -20.99
N PRO A 98 19.47 8.41 -22.13
CA PRO A 98 19.69 7.69 -23.39
C PRO A 98 21.11 7.81 -23.94
N ARG A 99 21.87 8.83 -23.52
CA ARG A 99 23.30 8.95 -23.85
C ARG A 99 24.15 7.87 -23.15
N ASN A 100 23.62 7.25 -22.09
CA ASN A 100 24.35 6.36 -21.19
C ASN A 100 23.87 4.91 -21.25
N PHE A 101 22.67 4.64 -20.71
CA PHE A 101 22.24 3.28 -20.40
C PHE A 101 22.26 2.35 -21.62
N PRO A 102 21.72 2.74 -22.79
CA PRO A 102 21.71 1.87 -23.96
C PRO A 102 23.11 1.46 -24.43
N ASN A 103 24.10 2.34 -24.24
CA ASN A 103 25.45 2.16 -24.76
C ASN A 103 26.36 1.42 -23.77
N TYR A 104 26.14 1.58 -22.47
CA TYR A 104 27.12 1.18 -21.44
C TYR A 104 26.52 0.44 -20.24
N ARG A 105 25.25 0.00 -20.28
CA ARG A 105 24.59 -0.69 -19.15
C ARG A 105 25.40 -1.83 -18.54
N ASP A 106 26.14 -2.59 -19.34
CA ASP A 106 26.92 -3.75 -18.90
C ASP A 106 28.17 -3.36 -18.11
N GLU A 107 28.60 -2.09 -18.22
CA GLU A 107 29.71 -1.52 -17.45
C GLU A 107 29.27 -1.03 -16.07
N PHE A 108 27.96 -0.92 -15.79
CA PHE A 108 27.46 -0.34 -14.54
C PHE A 108 27.98 -1.06 -13.29
N ILE A 109 27.92 -2.40 -13.27
CA ILE A 109 28.42 -3.21 -12.14
C ILE A 109 29.95 -3.11 -12.04
N PRO A 110 30.74 -3.36 -13.11
CA PRO A 110 32.19 -3.13 -13.09
C PRO A 110 32.61 -1.75 -12.59
N ASP A 111 31.95 -0.69 -13.06
CA ASP A 111 32.29 0.70 -12.70
C ASP A 111 31.91 1.03 -11.25
N TYR A 112 30.80 0.49 -10.74
CA TYR A 112 30.48 0.59 -9.31
C TYR A 112 31.54 -0.10 -8.46
N ASN A 113 31.90 -1.35 -8.80
CA ASN A 113 32.93 -2.09 -8.08
C ASN A 113 34.26 -1.34 -8.09
N TRP A 114 34.65 -0.79 -9.25
CA TRP A 114 35.84 0.04 -9.37
C TRP A 114 35.82 1.26 -8.44
N LEU A 115 34.68 1.95 -8.31
CA LEU A 115 34.53 3.08 -7.38
C LEU A 115 34.75 2.63 -5.93
N ILE A 116 34.11 1.52 -5.53
CA ILE A 116 34.26 0.95 -4.19
C ILE A 116 35.72 0.55 -3.92
N ASP A 117 36.36 -0.14 -4.86
CA ASP A 117 37.75 -0.55 -4.73
C ASP A 117 38.70 0.65 -4.64
N THR A 118 38.40 1.72 -5.36
CA THR A 118 39.19 2.96 -5.31
C THR A 118 39.06 3.65 -3.96
N LEU A 119 37.87 3.69 -3.36
CA LEU A 119 37.68 4.16 -1.98
C LEU A 119 38.42 3.28 -0.97
N LYS A 120 38.40 1.95 -1.15
CA LYS A 120 39.13 1.01 -0.29
C LYS A 120 40.65 1.12 -0.41
N LYS A 121 41.19 1.57 -1.55
CA LYS A 121 42.63 1.82 -1.70
C LYS A 121 43.11 2.96 -0.79
N VAL A 122 42.31 4.02 -0.62
CA VAL A 122 42.68 5.16 0.24
C VAL A 122 42.31 4.92 1.72
N ASN A 123 41.27 4.14 1.99
CA ASN A 123 40.96 3.64 3.33
C ASN A 123 40.43 2.19 3.27
N PRO A 124 41.26 1.17 3.56
CA PRO A 124 40.84 -0.24 3.49
C PRO A 124 39.71 -0.64 4.45
N LYS A 125 39.43 0.19 5.47
CA LYS A 125 38.39 -0.06 6.48
C LYS A 125 37.08 0.67 6.20
N VAL A 126 36.97 1.41 5.09
CA VAL A 126 35.77 2.17 4.77
C VAL A 126 34.53 1.27 4.73
N LYS A 127 33.48 1.65 5.47
CA LYS A 127 32.17 0.99 5.42
C LYS A 127 31.38 1.56 4.24
N ILE A 128 30.93 0.69 3.35
CA ILE A 128 30.19 1.07 2.16
C ILE A 128 28.69 0.93 2.39
N PHE A 129 27.96 2.01 2.12
CA PHE A 129 26.51 2.01 1.94
C PHE A 129 26.20 2.23 0.46
N ALA A 130 25.67 1.21 -0.20
CA ALA A 130 25.22 1.28 -1.59
C ALA A 130 23.74 1.69 -1.62
N CYS A 131 23.46 2.89 -2.12
CA CYS A 131 22.09 3.42 -2.11
C CYS A 131 21.35 2.99 -3.38
N ARG A 132 20.22 2.30 -3.22
CA ARG A 132 19.19 2.31 -4.27
C ARG A 132 18.66 3.73 -4.43
N LEU A 133 18.15 4.02 -5.60
CA LEU A 133 17.95 5.39 -6.05
C LEU A 133 16.73 6.03 -5.37
N THR A 134 16.71 7.36 -5.32
CA THR A 134 15.44 8.07 -5.07
C THR A 134 14.50 7.84 -6.26
N PRO A 135 13.18 7.95 -6.10
CA PRO A 135 12.25 7.76 -7.21
C PRO A 135 12.49 8.79 -8.32
N ILE A 136 12.24 8.36 -9.56
CA ILE A 136 11.89 9.22 -10.68
C ILE A 136 10.38 9.07 -10.83
N PHE A 137 9.62 10.16 -10.89
CA PHE A 137 8.17 10.09 -11.05
C PHE A 137 7.72 10.38 -12.49
N THR A 138 6.43 10.16 -12.74
CA THR A 138 5.75 10.28 -14.05
C THR A 138 5.82 11.66 -14.69
N GLY A 139 6.15 12.71 -13.92
CA GLY A 139 6.40 14.04 -14.45
C GLY A 139 7.68 14.15 -15.29
N HIS A 140 8.54 13.12 -15.25
CA HIS A 140 9.77 13.12 -16.04
C HIS A 140 9.44 12.88 -17.54
N PRO A 141 9.94 13.71 -18.47
CA PRO A 141 9.53 13.67 -19.88
C PRO A 141 9.89 12.37 -20.60
N ARG A 142 10.86 11.61 -20.07
CA ARG A 142 11.30 10.32 -20.61
C ARG A 142 10.78 9.11 -19.83
N PHE A 143 9.87 9.32 -18.87
CA PHE A 143 9.45 8.28 -17.93
C PHE A 143 9.02 6.99 -18.65
N VAL A 144 7.99 7.08 -19.49
CA VAL A 144 7.44 5.97 -20.28
C VAL A 144 8.30 5.57 -21.49
N SER A 145 9.22 6.42 -21.95
CA SER A 145 9.97 6.14 -23.19
C SER A 145 11.16 5.19 -23.01
N SER A 146 11.56 4.92 -21.76
CA SER A 146 12.45 3.82 -21.29
C SER A 146 13.07 4.13 -19.93
N THR A 147 12.97 5.37 -19.43
CA THR A 147 13.62 5.74 -18.15
C THR A 147 13.12 4.92 -16.99
N PHE A 148 11.83 4.59 -16.94
CA PHE A 148 11.26 3.69 -15.94
C PHE A 148 11.95 2.32 -15.92
N ASP A 149 12.08 1.68 -17.08
CA ASP A 149 12.71 0.35 -17.19
C ASP A 149 14.19 0.38 -16.82
N TRP A 150 14.92 1.35 -17.34
CA TRP A 150 16.35 1.51 -17.06
C TRP A 150 16.59 1.83 -15.58
N TYR A 151 15.72 2.64 -14.97
CA TYR A 151 15.75 2.93 -13.54
C TYR A 151 15.65 1.65 -12.71
N HIS A 152 14.66 0.80 -12.98
CA HIS A 152 14.47 -0.44 -12.24
C HIS A 152 15.62 -1.44 -12.46
N GLU A 153 16.17 -1.50 -13.67
CA GLU A 153 17.36 -2.32 -13.95
C GLU A 153 18.61 -1.80 -13.20
N VAL A 154 18.82 -0.48 -13.13
CA VAL A 154 19.88 0.11 -12.30
C VAL A 154 19.70 -0.27 -10.83
N GLN A 155 18.49 -0.18 -10.27
CA GLN A 155 18.23 -0.56 -8.87
C GLN A 155 18.56 -2.03 -8.59
N LYS A 156 18.27 -2.92 -9.54
CA LYS A 156 18.64 -4.35 -9.46
C LYS A 156 20.16 -4.53 -9.45
N ARG A 157 20.88 -3.82 -10.33
CA ARG A 157 22.34 -3.86 -10.42
C ARG A 157 23.02 -3.33 -9.14
N ILE A 158 22.47 -2.28 -8.52
CA ILE A 158 22.93 -1.78 -7.21
C ILE A 158 22.81 -2.88 -6.15
N GLY A 159 21.70 -3.63 -6.14
CA GLY A 159 21.54 -4.79 -5.25
C GLY A 159 22.62 -5.86 -5.47
N GLN A 160 22.97 -6.15 -6.72
CA GLN A 160 24.04 -7.11 -7.04
C GLN A 160 25.42 -6.62 -6.56
N VAL A 161 25.73 -5.33 -6.78
CA VAL A 161 26.97 -4.70 -6.30
C VAL A 161 27.07 -4.80 -4.77
N ALA A 162 25.96 -4.56 -4.06
CA ALA A 162 25.95 -4.64 -2.61
C ALA A 162 26.27 -6.05 -2.11
N VAL A 163 25.70 -7.09 -2.76
CA VAL A 163 26.02 -8.49 -2.46
C VAL A 163 27.50 -8.80 -2.72
N ILE A 164 28.03 -8.41 -3.88
CA ILE A 164 29.44 -8.63 -4.27
C ILE A 164 30.39 -8.02 -3.23
N ASN A 165 30.09 -6.82 -2.76
CA ASN A 165 30.97 -6.06 -1.87
C ASN A 165 30.69 -6.24 -0.39
N LYS A 166 29.68 -7.03 -0.02
CA LYS A 166 29.14 -7.10 1.35
C LYS A 166 28.82 -5.70 1.90
N ALA A 167 28.29 -4.83 1.04
CA ALA A 167 27.91 -3.47 1.40
C ALA A 167 26.48 -3.45 1.98
N VAL A 168 26.22 -2.50 2.86
CA VAL A 168 24.85 -2.28 3.38
C VAL A 168 24.05 -1.56 2.31
N VAL A 169 22.82 -2.01 2.05
CA VAL A 169 21.91 -1.34 1.13
C VAL A 169 21.11 -0.28 1.86
N ILE A 170 21.11 0.95 1.36
CA ILE A 170 20.11 1.96 1.74
C ILE A 170 19.08 2.05 0.62
N ASP A 171 17.83 1.68 0.91
CA ASP A 171 16.77 1.68 -0.10
C ASP A 171 15.94 2.97 -0.08
N PHE A 172 16.41 4.00 -0.80
CA PHE A 172 15.67 5.27 -0.89
C PHE A 172 14.34 5.11 -1.64
N TYR A 173 14.26 4.25 -2.66
CA TYR A 173 13.02 4.01 -3.40
C TYR A 173 11.94 3.47 -2.47
N LYS A 174 12.23 2.41 -1.69
CA LYS A 174 11.28 1.83 -0.72
C LYS A 174 10.68 2.89 0.22
N ALA A 175 11.48 3.87 0.64
CA ALA A 175 11.07 4.90 1.58
C ALA A 175 10.37 6.13 0.96
N LEU A 176 10.52 6.35 -0.35
CA LEU A 176 10.13 7.60 -1.01
C LEU A 176 9.20 7.43 -2.23
N HIS A 177 9.08 6.24 -2.82
CA HIS A 177 8.28 6.03 -4.03
C HIS A 177 6.79 6.36 -3.84
N ASN A 178 6.26 6.23 -2.64
CA ASN A 178 4.89 6.60 -2.29
C ASN A 178 4.78 8.05 -1.76
N ARG A 179 5.80 8.88 -1.98
CA ARG A 179 5.88 10.26 -1.48
C ARG A 179 6.17 11.28 -2.60
N PRO A 180 5.34 11.36 -3.66
CA PRO A 180 5.49 12.36 -4.71
C PRO A 180 5.41 13.80 -4.18
N ASP A 181 4.79 14.03 -3.02
CA ASP A 181 4.75 15.31 -2.32
C ASP A 181 6.14 15.83 -1.90
N LEU A 182 7.14 14.95 -1.86
CA LEU A 182 8.52 15.29 -1.54
C LEU A 182 9.35 15.68 -2.77
N PHE A 183 8.80 15.59 -3.99
CA PHE A 183 9.49 15.80 -5.28
C PHE A 183 8.70 16.76 -6.17
N THR A 184 8.90 18.05 -5.95
CA THR A 184 8.00 19.10 -6.46
C THR A 184 8.59 19.92 -7.61
N ASP A 185 9.76 19.56 -8.13
CA ASP A 185 10.36 20.23 -9.28
C ASP A 185 9.72 19.80 -10.61
N ALA A 186 9.92 20.57 -11.67
CA ALA A 186 9.52 20.21 -13.03
C ALA A 186 10.63 19.39 -13.69
N PRO A 187 10.89 18.16 -13.21
CA PRO A 187 10.46 16.90 -13.84
C PRO A 187 10.14 15.81 -12.79
N THR A 188 9.81 16.20 -11.56
CA THR A 188 9.55 15.34 -10.39
C THR A 188 10.69 14.36 -10.10
N LEU A 189 11.91 14.91 -10.00
CA LEU A 189 13.17 14.18 -9.84
C LEU A 189 13.93 14.57 -8.58
N HIS A 190 13.93 15.85 -8.21
CA HIS A 190 14.72 16.35 -7.10
C HIS A 190 13.86 16.51 -5.84
N PRO A 191 14.35 16.04 -4.67
CA PRO A 191 13.64 16.21 -3.42
C PRO A 191 13.58 17.69 -3.01
N ASN A 192 12.43 18.13 -2.52
CA ASN A 192 12.32 19.41 -1.82
C ASN A 192 12.94 19.33 -0.40
N ALA A 193 12.88 20.41 0.37
CA ALA A 193 13.46 20.45 1.72
C ALA A 193 12.95 19.33 2.65
N ALA A 194 11.67 18.99 2.60
CA ALA A 194 11.13 17.87 3.38
C ALA A 194 11.65 16.52 2.86
N GLY A 195 11.82 16.39 1.54
CA GLY A 195 12.44 15.22 0.91
C GLY A 195 13.89 15.02 1.32
N THR A 196 14.68 16.10 1.41
CA THR A 196 16.09 16.02 1.85
C THR A 196 16.21 15.69 3.33
N GLU A 197 15.31 16.22 4.17
CA GLU A 197 15.18 15.81 5.57
C GLU A 197 14.89 14.31 5.69
N LYS A 198 13.99 13.78 4.85
CA LYS A 198 13.65 12.35 4.85
C LYS A 198 14.84 11.48 4.43
N ILE A 199 15.55 11.86 3.37
CA ILE A 199 16.78 11.18 2.93
C ILE A 199 17.82 11.20 4.05
N SER A 200 18.02 12.35 4.71
CA SER A 200 18.95 12.50 5.83
C SER A 200 18.57 11.60 7.01
N GLU A 201 17.27 11.52 7.36
CA GLU A 201 16.76 10.61 8.39
C GLU A 201 17.09 9.15 8.06
N ILE A 202 16.86 8.72 6.82
CA ILE A 202 17.14 7.35 6.37
C ILE A 202 18.63 7.03 6.53
N VAL A 203 19.52 7.92 6.06
CA VAL A 203 20.98 7.71 6.16
C VAL A 203 21.43 7.71 7.62
N TYR A 204 20.90 8.63 8.44
CA TYR A 204 21.19 8.68 9.88
C TYR A 204 20.87 7.35 10.58
N LYS A 205 19.70 6.75 10.31
CA LYS A 205 19.30 5.47 10.92
C LYS A 205 20.26 4.35 10.54
N HIS A 206 20.70 4.28 9.28
CA HIS A 206 21.64 3.26 8.81
C HIS A 206 23.06 3.44 9.36
N ILE A 207 23.52 4.68 9.55
CA ILE A 207 24.84 4.95 10.15
C ILE A 207 24.83 4.60 11.64
N THR A 208 23.78 4.98 12.36
CA THR A 208 23.71 4.83 13.83
C THR A 208 23.17 3.48 14.28
N GLY A 209 22.47 2.75 13.41
CA GLY A 209 21.68 1.56 13.78
C GLY A 209 20.44 1.89 14.61
N ASN A 210 20.14 3.17 14.87
CA ASN A 210 18.98 3.59 15.64
C ASN A 210 17.79 3.83 14.71
N PHE A 211 16.87 2.88 14.66
CA PHE A 211 15.65 2.95 13.84
C PHE A 211 14.44 3.45 14.63
N GLY A 212 14.65 3.98 15.84
CA GLY A 212 13.58 4.49 16.71
C GLY A 212 13.06 3.47 17.71
N GLY A 213 13.85 2.42 18.03
CA GLY A 213 13.47 1.37 18.98
C GLY A 213 12.39 0.42 18.46
N PHE A 214 11.89 -0.44 19.34
CA PHE A 214 10.92 -1.48 19.01
C PHE A 214 9.55 -0.90 18.65
N GLN A 215 9.05 -1.22 17.45
CA GLN A 215 7.76 -0.76 16.93
C GLN A 215 7.04 -1.90 16.20
N LEU A 216 5.74 -2.02 16.45
CA LEU A 216 4.86 -2.96 15.77
C LEU A 216 3.96 -2.22 14.77
N PRO A 217 3.66 -2.82 13.61
CA PRO A 217 2.58 -2.37 12.73
C PRO A 217 1.24 -2.27 13.48
N GLY A 218 0.47 -1.23 13.19
CA GLY A 218 -0.79 -0.94 13.89
C GLY A 218 -1.90 -2.01 13.74
N ILE A 219 -1.74 -2.97 12.82
CA ILE A 219 -2.65 -4.12 12.70
C ILE A 219 -2.54 -5.10 13.88
N PHE A 220 -1.39 -5.12 14.57
CA PHE A 220 -1.17 -5.97 15.75
C PHE A 220 -1.64 -5.27 17.01
N THR A 221 -2.88 -5.55 17.40
CA THR A 221 -3.46 -5.10 18.68
C THR A 221 -4.13 -6.28 19.40
N GLU A 222 -4.58 -6.06 20.64
CA GLU A 222 -5.35 -7.06 21.38
C GLU A 222 -6.66 -7.41 20.68
N ASN A 223 -7.27 -8.55 21.04
CA ASN A 223 -8.56 -9.01 20.48
C ASN A 223 -8.53 -9.43 19.00
N MET A 224 -7.37 -9.47 18.33
CA MET A 224 -7.31 -9.82 16.91
C MET A 224 -7.59 -11.31 16.63
N VAL A 225 -7.89 -11.60 15.36
CA VAL A 225 -7.94 -12.96 14.80
C VAL A 225 -6.78 -13.13 13.84
N LEU A 226 -5.98 -14.18 14.03
CA LEU A 226 -4.96 -14.61 13.07
C LEU A 226 -5.54 -15.64 12.09
N GLN A 227 -5.15 -15.55 10.82
CA GLN A 227 -5.63 -16.47 9.79
C GLN A 227 -5.14 -17.90 10.02
N ARG A 228 -6.08 -18.84 10.17
CA ARG A 228 -5.83 -20.27 10.25
C ARG A 228 -5.32 -20.84 8.93
N ASP A 229 -4.70 -22.03 9.01
CA ASP A 229 -4.24 -22.81 7.85
C ASP A 229 -3.24 -22.07 6.94
N LYS A 230 -2.65 -20.97 7.43
CA LYS A 230 -1.55 -20.24 6.81
C LYS A 230 -0.46 -19.95 7.86
N PRO A 231 0.82 -19.86 7.46
CA PRO A 231 1.89 -19.47 8.38
C PRO A 231 1.58 -18.13 9.08
N LEU A 232 1.80 -18.07 10.39
CA LEU A 232 1.57 -16.86 11.17
C LEU A 232 2.81 -15.98 11.10
N VAL A 233 2.69 -14.81 10.47
CA VAL A 233 3.80 -13.89 10.23
C VAL A 233 3.67 -12.68 11.16
N PHE A 234 4.72 -12.42 11.93
CA PHE A 234 4.88 -11.21 12.74
C PHE A 234 6.08 -10.43 12.22
N TRP A 235 5.96 -9.11 12.16
CA TRP A 235 7.02 -8.23 11.68
C TRP A 235 6.95 -6.88 12.37
N GLY A 236 8.03 -6.10 12.24
CA GLY A 236 8.10 -4.74 12.73
C GLY A 236 9.48 -4.14 12.48
N THR A 237 9.75 -3.06 13.22
CA THR A 237 11.07 -2.41 13.24
C THR A 237 11.62 -2.37 14.65
N ALA A 238 12.94 -2.38 14.77
CA ALA A 238 13.70 -2.17 15.99
C ALA A 238 15.10 -1.66 15.61
N ASN A 239 15.92 -1.29 16.58
CA ASN A 239 17.30 -0.90 16.29
C ASN A 239 18.03 -2.08 15.62
N ALA A 240 18.92 -1.78 14.67
CA ALA A 240 19.63 -2.80 13.90
C ALA A 240 20.53 -3.65 14.81
N ASN A 241 20.72 -4.92 14.46
CA ASN A 241 21.53 -5.90 15.20
C ASN A 241 21.09 -6.14 16.66
N THR A 242 19.80 -5.94 16.96
CA THR A 242 19.18 -6.26 18.26
C THR A 242 18.34 -7.54 18.16
N SER A 243 18.08 -8.21 19.28
CA SER A 243 17.32 -9.46 19.29
C SER A 243 15.84 -9.19 19.57
N VAL A 244 14.95 -9.68 18.69
CA VAL A 244 13.50 -9.69 18.90
C VAL A 244 13.05 -11.11 19.20
N THR A 245 12.40 -11.31 20.34
CA THR A 245 11.77 -12.59 20.71
C THR A 245 10.26 -12.46 20.66
N VAL A 246 9.61 -13.37 19.93
CA VAL A 246 8.16 -13.47 19.84
C VAL A 246 7.74 -14.80 20.46
N ALA A 247 6.80 -14.77 21.41
CA ALA A 247 6.17 -15.94 21.98
C ALA A 247 4.66 -15.91 21.70
N PHE A 248 4.10 -17.02 21.19
CA PHE A 248 2.68 -17.19 20.94
C PHE A 248 2.21 -18.55 21.47
N GLY A 249 1.38 -18.53 22.52
CA GLY A 249 1.01 -19.75 23.24
C GLY A 249 2.26 -20.46 23.79
N LYS A 250 2.49 -21.70 23.37
CA LYS A 250 3.68 -22.50 23.75
C LYS A 250 4.87 -22.33 22.80
N LEU A 251 4.69 -21.61 21.69
CA LEU A 251 5.73 -21.41 20.68
C LEU A 251 6.54 -20.16 21.00
N GLN A 252 7.85 -20.21 20.77
CA GLN A 252 8.73 -19.06 20.91
C GLN A 252 9.79 -19.10 19.82
N LYS A 253 10.10 -17.94 19.25
CA LYS A 253 11.19 -17.74 18.29
C LYS A 253 11.90 -16.42 18.55
N SER A 254 13.20 -16.39 18.29
CA SER A 254 14.02 -15.18 18.35
C SER A 254 14.70 -14.95 17.00
N VAL A 255 14.86 -13.68 16.64
CA VAL A 255 15.50 -13.24 15.39
C VAL A 255 16.29 -11.96 15.65
N SER A 256 17.42 -11.79 14.97
CA SER A 256 18.15 -10.52 14.95
C SER A 256 17.53 -9.58 13.92
N THR A 257 17.40 -8.30 14.27
CA THR A 257 16.99 -7.26 13.33
C THR A 257 18.04 -7.09 12.24
N ALA A 258 17.59 -6.85 11.01
CA ALA A 258 18.46 -6.58 9.86
C ALA A 258 19.12 -5.20 9.98
N ASP A 259 20.07 -4.90 9.08
CA ASP A 259 20.77 -3.61 9.01
C ASP A 259 19.83 -2.42 8.76
N ASP A 260 18.63 -2.67 8.20
CA ASP A 260 17.57 -1.66 8.00
C ASP A 260 16.57 -1.60 9.16
N GLY A 261 16.88 -2.25 10.29
CA GLY A 261 16.06 -2.31 11.50
C GLY A 261 14.84 -3.21 11.39
N THR A 262 14.56 -3.81 10.23
CA THR A 262 13.39 -4.69 10.07
C THR A 262 13.62 -6.05 10.71
N TRP A 263 12.54 -6.67 11.19
CA TRP A 263 12.55 -8.04 11.67
C TRP A 263 11.27 -8.76 11.26
N LYS A 264 11.36 -10.08 11.12
CA LYS A 264 10.22 -10.94 10.78
C LYS A 264 10.37 -12.30 11.46
N VAL A 265 9.29 -12.77 12.07
CA VAL A 265 9.16 -14.12 12.64
C VAL A 265 8.01 -14.83 11.94
N THR A 266 8.17 -16.11 11.66
CA THR A 266 7.12 -16.95 11.08
C THR A 266 6.92 -18.20 11.92
N PHE A 267 5.69 -18.43 12.37
CA PHE A 267 5.27 -19.67 13.01
C PHE A 267 4.54 -20.58 12.01
N PRO A 268 4.51 -21.90 12.26
CA PRO A 268 3.73 -22.83 11.45
C PRO A 268 2.25 -22.44 11.38
N ALA A 269 1.56 -22.94 10.35
CA ALA A 269 0.11 -22.80 10.25
C ALA A 269 -0.59 -23.48 11.43
N MET A 270 -1.67 -22.86 11.91
CA MET A 270 -2.45 -23.35 13.04
C MET A 270 -3.90 -23.57 12.63
N LYS A 271 -4.54 -24.56 13.26
CA LYS A 271 -5.99 -24.77 13.14
C LYS A 271 -6.75 -23.70 13.91
N ALA A 272 -8.04 -23.56 13.58
CA ALA A 272 -8.93 -22.63 14.27
C ALA A 272 -8.97 -22.93 15.77
N SER A 273 -9.02 -21.88 16.60
CA SER A 273 -9.16 -21.99 18.04
C SER A 273 -9.97 -20.81 18.58
N LYS A 274 -11.05 -21.12 19.29
CA LYS A 274 -11.84 -20.16 20.07
C LYS A 274 -11.20 -19.85 21.43
N ALA A 275 -10.21 -20.64 21.86
CA ALA A 275 -9.50 -20.40 23.10
C ALA A 275 -8.54 -19.19 22.94
N PRO A 276 -8.67 -18.15 23.78
CA PRO A 276 -7.82 -16.97 23.71
C PRO A 276 -6.38 -17.30 24.06
N GLN A 277 -5.45 -16.75 23.26
CA GLN A 277 -4.02 -16.84 23.49
C GLN A 277 -3.42 -15.46 23.70
N THR A 278 -2.15 -15.45 24.15
CA THR A 278 -1.34 -14.25 24.35
C THR A 278 -0.16 -14.29 23.42
N ILE A 279 0.17 -13.14 22.81
CA ILE A 279 1.45 -12.92 22.13
C ILE A 279 2.31 -12.01 23.00
N THR A 280 3.58 -12.36 23.16
CA THR A 280 4.56 -11.51 23.84
C THR A 280 5.71 -11.21 22.89
N PHE A 281 6.04 -9.94 22.74
CA PHE A 281 7.21 -9.45 22.02
C PHE A 281 8.21 -8.90 23.03
N LYS A 282 9.49 -9.23 22.86
CA LYS A 282 10.59 -8.70 23.67
C LYS A 282 11.73 -8.21 22.78
N ASN A 283 12.26 -7.03 23.07
CA ASN A 283 13.44 -6.46 22.42
C ASN A 283 14.12 -5.50 23.41
N ASP A 284 15.42 -5.67 23.64
CA ASP A 284 16.24 -4.75 24.46
C ASP A 284 15.59 -4.28 25.79
N GLY A 285 15.06 -5.24 26.57
CA GLY A 285 14.42 -4.97 27.86
C GLY A 285 12.98 -4.43 27.77
N GLN A 286 12.51 -4.04 26.59
CA GLN A 286 11.10 -3.73 26.35
C GLN A 286 10.27 -4.99 26.16
N GLN A 287 9.03 -4.98 26.64
CA GLN A 287 8.08 -6.07 26.49
C GLN A 287 6.70 -5.52 26.09
N VAL A 288 6.14 -6.04 25.00
CA VAL A 288 4.76 -5.79 24.56
C VAL A 288 3.97 -7.09 24.66
N VAL A 289 2.81 -7.05 25.31
CA VAL A 289 1.94 -8.21 25.49
C VAL A 289 0.58 -7.91 24.85
N LEU A 290 0.16 -8.72 23.88
CA LEU A 290 -1.15 -8.65 23.27
C LEU A 290 -2.00 -9.83 23.73
N LYS A 291 -3.18 -9.57 24.30
CA LYS A 291 -4.09 -10.59 24.85
C LYS A 291 -5.28 -10.85 23.94
N ASN A 292 -6.01 -11.92 24.27
CA ASN A 292 -7.28 -12.32 23.61
C ASN A 292 -7.14 -12.55 22.10
N ILE A 293 -6.06 -13.22 21.71
CA ILE A 293 -5.76 -13.53 20.31
C ILE A 293 -6.43 -14.84 19.94
N LEU A 294 -7.24 -14.84 18.89
CA LEU A 294 -7.89 -16.03 18.35
C LEU A 294 -7.24 -16.47 17.05
N VAL A 295 -7.46 -17.73 16.65
CA VAL A 295 -7.05 -18.25 15.33
C VAL A 295 -8.32 -18.66 14.59
N GLY A 296 -8.54 -18.12 13.39
CA GLY A 296 -9.80 -18.24 12.65
C GLY A 296 -9.68 -17.76 11.21
N ASP A 297 -10.78 -17.39 10.57
CA ASP A 297 -10.76 -16.82 9.22
C ASP A 297 -10.81 -15.29 9.26
N VAL A 298 -9.96 -14.63 8.49
CA VAL A 298 -9.87 -13.16 8.42
C VAL A 298 -10.33 -12.67 7.05
N TRP A 299 -11.33 -11.81 6.99
CA TRP A 299 -11.81 -11.21 5.74
C TRP A 299 -11.48 -9.72 5.70
N LEU A 300 -11.06 -9.24 4.53
CA LEU A 300 -10.85 -7.82 4.26
C LEU A 300 -12.08 -7.26 3.53
N ALA A 301 -12.74 -6.29 4.12
CA ALA A 301 -13.84 -5.54 3.57
C ALA A 301 -13.36 -4.15 3.12
N SER A 302 -13.49 -3.86 1.83
CA SER A 302 -13.00 -2.61 1.27
C SER A 302 -13.88 -2.08 0.14
N GLY A 303 -13.61 -0.85 -0.29
CA GLY A 303 -14.38 -0.15 -1.30
C GLY A 303 -14.70 1.28 -0.89
N GLN A 304 -15.86 1.77 -1.31
CA GLN A 304 -16.26 3.16 -1.08
C GLN A 304 -17.44 3.31 -0.11
N SER A 305 -18.25 4.35 -0.28
CA SER A 305 -19.33 4.76 0.61
C SER A 305 -20.30 3.64 0.96
N ASN A 306 -20.68 2.78 0.02
CA ASN A 306 -21.59 1.66 0.28
C ASN A 306 -20.97 0.54 1.14
N MET A 307 -19.63 0.37 1.10
CA MET A 307 -18.93 -0.45 2.09
C MET A 307 -18.77 0.29 3.42
N TYR A 308 -18.47 1.60 3.41
CA TYR A 308 -18.28 2.42 4.62
C TYR A 308 -19.57 2.60 5.44
N PHE A 309 -20.73 2.50 4.79
CA PHE A 309 -22.05 2.70 5.36
C PHE A 309 -22.27 1.82 6.60
N SER A 310 -22.52 2.46 7.75
CA SER A 310 -22.52 1.75 9.03
C SER A 310 -23.74 0.87 9.23
N LEU A 311 -23.61 -0.14 10.10
CA LEU A 311 -24.73 -0.96 10.53
C LEU A 311 -25.79 -0.13 11.27
N ALA A 312 -25.40 0.88 12.04
CA ALA A 312 -26.33 1.80 12.70
C ALA A 312 -27.26 2.53 11.71
N GLN A 313 -26.75 2.84 10.51
CA GLN A 313 -27.54 3.49 9.45
C GLN A 313 -28.32 2.48 8.60
N THR A 314 -28.04 1.18 8.75
CA THR A 314 -28.64 0.10 7.97
C THR A 314 -30.02 -0.25 8.49
N LYS A 315 -30.99 -0.44 7.60
CA LYS A 315 -32.32 -0.90 7.98
C LYS A 315 -32.24 -2.28 8.65
N GLY A 316 -32.80 -2.41 9.86
CA GLY A 316 -32.70 -3.61 10.69
C GLY A 316 -31.35 -3.80 11.39
N GLY A 317 -30.44 -2.83 11.30
CA GLY A 317 -29.08 -2.92 11.85
C GLY A 317 -29.03 -3.05 13.38
N ASP A 318 -29.91 -2.36 14.10
CA ASP A 318 -30.01 -2.46 15.56
C ASP A 318 -30.34 -3.90 16.01
N SER A 319 -31.31 -4.53 15.36
CA SER A 319 -31.69 -5.92 15.66
C SER A 319 -30.53 -6.87 15.40
N LEU A 320 -29.82 -6.70 14.27
CA LEU A 320 -28.67 -7.54 13.93
C LEU A 320 -27.49 -7.33 14.91
N ALA A 321 -27.22 -6.09 15.31
CA ALA A 321 -26.17 -5.78 16.29
C ALA A 321 -26.48 -6.42 17.66
N ASN A 322 -27.74 -6.33 18.12
CA ASN A 322 -28.15 -6.88 19.42
C ASN A 322 -28.18 -8.41 19.45
N ALA A 323 -28.55 -9.07 18.35
CA ALA A 323 -28.62 -10.53 18.26
C ALA A 323 -27.25 -11.24 18.20
N SER A 324 -26.16 -10.49 18.22
CA SER A 324 -24.84 -10.98 17.80
C SER A 324 -23.86 -11.28 18.94
N ALA A 325 -24.15 -10.87 20.18
CA ALA A 325 -23.18 -10.88 21.29
C ALA A 325 -22.54 -12.27 21.56
N GLN A 326 -23.21 -13.36 21.16
CA GLN A 326 -22.74 -14.73 21.33
C GLN A 326 -21.79 -15.23 20.22
N LYS A 327 -21.62 -14.48 19.12
CA LYS A 327 -20.79 -14.89 17.97
C LYS A 327 -19.31 -14.59 18.21
N THR A 328 -18.42 -15.51 17.82
CA THR A 328 -16.97 -15.29 17.89
C THR A 328 -16.46 -14.44 16.71
N ILE A 329 -16.90 -13.19 16.66
CA ILE A 329 -16.50 -12.20 15.65
C ILE A 329 -15.53 -11.19 16.29
N ARG A 330 -14.58 -10.68 15.50
CA ARG A 330 -13.68 -9.57 15.85
C ARG A 330 -13.64 -8.57 14.70
N LEU A 331 -13.65 -7.28 15.05
CA LEU A 331 -13.83 -6.19 14.10
C LEU A 331 -12.63 -5.24 14.18
N LEU A 332 -11.99 -4.96 13.05
CA LEU A 332 -10.98 -3.90 12.93
C LEU A 332 -11.46 -2.90 11.89
N LYS A 333 -11.82 -1.68 12.31
CA LYS A 333 -12.22 -0.60 11.40
C LYS A 333 -11.11 0.43 11.31
N TYR A 334 -10.52 0.57 10.13
CA TYR A 334 -9.65 1.70 9.81
C TYR A 334 -10.52 2.91 9.46
N ARG A 335 -10.43 3.96 10.28
CA ARG A 335 -11.10 5.24 10.05
C ARG A 335 -10.14 6.22 9.38
N PRO A 336 -10.57 6.93 8.32
CA PRO A 336 -9.81 8.05 7.82
C PRO A 336 -9.74 9.16 8.88
N TYR A 337 -8.68 9.96 8.86
CA TYR A 337 -8.54 11.10 9.77
C TYR A 337 -9.54 12.21 9.44
N ALA A 338 -9.84 12.41 8.16
CA ALA A 338 -10.86 13.33 7.69
C ALA A 338 -11.74 12.68 6.62
N GLU A 339 -13.03 13.02 6.63
CA GLU A 339 -14.00 12.55 5.66
C GLU A 339 -13.83 13.27 4.31
N THR A 340 -14.38 12.67 3.25
CA THR A 340 -14.43 13.27 1.91
C THR A 340 -15.75 14.04 1.68
N ASP A 341 -16.21 14.72 2.73
CA ASP A 341 -17.39 15.59 2.69
C ASP A 341 -17.07 16.94 2.04
N ASN A 342 -18.06 17.83 1.91
CA ASN A 342 -17.88 19.06 1.12
C ASN A 342 -17.22 20.18 1.93
N ILE A 343 -16.20 19.84 2.70
CA ILE A 343 -15.53 20.73 3.66
C ILE A 343 -14.03 20.70 3.41
N ALA A 344 -13.39 21.86 3.49
CA ALA A 344 -11.94 21.95 3.40
C ALA A 344 -11.27 21.25 4.58
N TRP A 345 -10.25 20.43 4.31
CA TRP A 345 -9.46 19.79 5.34
C TRP A 345 -8.63 20.81 6.13
N ASP A 346 -8.43 20.52 7.41
CA ASP A 346 -7.52 21.28 8.26
C ASP A 346 -6.05 20.92 7.98
N SER A 347 -5.12 21.69 8.56
CA SER A 347 -3.68 21.48 8.37
C SER A 347 -3.19 20.13 8.88
N THR A 348 -3.87 19.52 9.86
CA THR A 348 -3.48 18.23 10.42
C THR A 348 -3.88 17.10 9.47
N ALA A 349 -5.09 17.16 8.90
CA ALA A 349 -5.56 16.23 7.89
C ALA A 349 -4.67 16.27 6.65
N LEU A 350 -4.34 17.47 6.15
CA LEU A 350 -3.43 17.65 5.03
C LEU A 350 -2.04 17.06 5.31
N LYS A 351 -1.48 17.32 6.50
CA LYS A 351 -0.19 16.76 6.91
C LYS A 351 -0.22 15.23 6.98
N LYS A 352 -1.22 14.66 7.67
CA LYS A 352 -1.39 13.21 7.80
C LYS A 352 -1.59 12.53 6.45
N ALA A 353 -2.25 13.22 5.52
CA ALA A 353 -2.40 12.70 4.18
C ALA A 353 -1.06 12.59 3.45
N ASN A 354 -0.24 13.64 3.47
CA ASN A 354 1.11 13.60 2.89
C ASN A 354 1.98 12.53 3.57
N GLU A 355 1.91 12.41 4.89
CA GLU A 355 2.71 11.45 5.66
C GLU A 355 2.26 9.99 5.54
N LEU A 356 1.17 9.72 4.81
CA LEU A 356 0.54 8.40 4.69
C LEU A 356 0.15 7.80 6.05
N ASP A 357 -0.22 8.68 7.00
CA ASP A 357 -0.69 8.38 8.35
C ASP A 357 -2.15 8.83 8.52
N PHE A 358 -2.95 8.50 7.51
CA PHE A 358 -4.33 8.99 7.37
C PHE A 358 -5.37 8.01 7.91
N PHE A 359 -5.01 6.75 8.14
CA PHE A 359 -5.92 5.71 8.63
C PHE A 359 -5.47 5.20 9.98
N SER A 360 -6.42 5.02 10.91
CA SER A 360 -6.16 4.42 12.22
C SER A 360 -7.29 3.51 12.67
N GLY A 361 -6.97 2.50 13.47
CA GLY A 361 -7.95 1.53 13.95
C GLY A 361 -7.33 0.51 14.91
N SER A 362 -8.17 -0.15 15.70
CA SER A 362 -7.79 -1.25 16.59
C SER A 362 -8.84 -2.36 16.56
N TRP A 363 -8.41 -3.59 16.86
CA TRP A 363 -9.31 -4.73 16.92
C TRP A 363 -10.23 -4.64 18.15
N ARG A 364 -11.52 -4.88 17.92
CA ARG A 364 -12.57 -4.89 18.95
C ARG A 364 -13.27 -6.24 18.98
N THR A 365 -13.75 -6.60 20.17
CA THR A 365 -14.68 -7.71 20.36
C THR A 365 -16.04 -7.40 19.72
N ASN A 366 -16.88 -8.42 19.50
CA ASN A 366 -18.21 -8.26 18.92
C ASN A 366 -19.24 -7.70 19.92
N GLU A 367 -18.97 -6.51 20.44
CA GLU A 367 -19.90 -5.75 21.26
C GLU A 367 -20.84 -4.91 20.38
N THR A 368 -22.05 -4.63 20.88
CA THR A 368 -23.09 -3.94 20.12
C THR A 368 -22.62 -2.61 19.53
N LEU A 369 -21.87 -1.80 20.28
CA LEU A 369 -21.36 -0.51 19.80
C LEU A 369 -20.35 -0.70 18.65
N ALA A 370 -19.41 -1.65 18.78
CA ALA A 370 -18.47 -1.97 17.72
C ALA A 370 -19.18 -2.44 16.45
N ALA A 371 -20.20 -3.29 16.60
CA ALA A 371 -21.04 -3.75 15.49
C ALA A 371 -21.77 -2.59 14.80
N LYS A 372 -22.41 -1.70 15.57
CA LYS A 372 -23.16 -0.54 15.06
C LYS A 372 -22.29 0.42 14.24
N GLU A 373 -21.06 0.66 14.67
CA GLU A 373 -20.11 1.55 13.98
C GLU A 373 -19.45 0.91 12.74
N PHE A 374 -19.50 -0.41 12.64
CA PHE A 374 -18.90 -1.17 11.53
C PHE A 374 -19.75 -1.10 10.26
N SER A 375 -19.14 -1.40 9.12
CA SER A 375 -19.84 -1.57 7.84
C SER A 375 -21.04 -2.51 7.97
N GLY A 376 -22.22 -2.06 7.56
CA GLY A 376 -23.45 -2.87 7.59
C GLY A 376 -23.35 -4.10 6.69
N VAL A 377 -22.71 -3.96 5.53
CA VAL A 377 -22.48 -5.08 4.59
C VAL A 377 -21.49 -6.08 5.17
N ALA A 378 -20.32 -5.61 5.63
CA ALA A 378 -19.29 -6.48 6.15
C ALA A 378 -19.71 -7.19 7.44
N TYR A 379 -20.47 -6.49 8.29
CA TYR A 379 -21.00 -7.07 9.52
C TYR A 379 -22.05 -8.14 9.24
N ALA A 380 -22.99 -7.89 8.32
CA ALA A 380 -23.98 -8.89 7.90
C ALA A 380 -23.31 -10.11 7.25
N PHE A 381 -22.25 -9.90 6.46
CA PHE A 381 -21.42 -10.98 5.94
C PHE A 381 -20.85 -11.86 7.05
N ALA A 382 -20.13 -11.27 8.02
CA ALA A 382 -19.51 -12.01 9.11
C ALA A 382 -20.55 -12.72 10.00
N SER A 383 -21.64 -12.01 10.30
CA SER A 383 -22.75 -12.52 11.12
C SER A 383 -23.48 -13.70 10.48
N THR A 384 -23.52 -13.76 9.15
CA THR A 384 -24.12 -14.88 8.41
C THR A 384 -23.14 -16.04 8.28
N LEU A 385 -21.86 -15.72 8.03
CA LEU A 385 -20.83 -16.72 7.79
C LEU A 385 -20.45 -17.48 9.08
N GLN A 386 -20.24 -16.77 10.20
CA GLN A 386 -19.62 -17.33 11.40
C GLN A 386 -20.36 -18.57 11.96
N PRO A 387 -21.70 -18.58 12.10
CA PRO A 387 -22.42 -19.76 12.60
C PRO A 387 -22.29 -20.99 11.69
N GLU A 388 -22.19 -20.79 10.38
CA GLU A 388 -22.16 -21.86 9.37
C GLU A 388 -20.82 -22.60 9.30
N ILE A 389 -19.73 -21.92 9.65
CA ILE A 389 -18.36 -22.46 9.62
C ILE A 389 -17.82 -22.80 11.01
N ASP A 390 -18.48 -22.32 12.06
CA ASP A 390 -18.17 -22.53 13.49
C ASP A 390 -16.71 -22.22 13.91
N VAL A 391 -16.10 -21.22 13.29
CA VAL A 391 -14.76 -20.72 13.68
C VAL A 391 -14.78 -19.24 14.02
N PRO A 392 -13.77 -18.71 14.74
CA PRO A 392 -13.63 -17.27 14.90
C PRO A 392 -13.53 -16.57 13.53
N VAL A 393 -14.21 -15.44 13.38
CA VAL A 393 -14.16 -14.62 12.15
C VAL A 393 -13.66 -13.24 12.50
N GLY A 394 -12.51 -12.86 11.94
CA GLY A 394 -12.03 -11.49 11.95
C GLY A 394 -12.47 -10.76 10.69
N VAL A 395 -12.94 -9.53 10.80
CA VAL A 395 -13.21 -8.67 9.64
C VAL A 395 -12.46 -7.36 9.79
N ILE A 396 -11.67 -7.02 8.76
CA ILE A 396 -10.95 -5.77 8.64
C ILE A 396 -11.74 -4.89 7.67
N GLU A 397 -12.19 -3.72 8.09
CA GLU A 397 -12.82 -2.71 7.25
C GLU A 397 -11.83 -1.58 6.95
N ILE A 398 -11.61 -1.31 5.66
CA ILE A 398 -11.00 -0.08 5.18
C ILE A 398 -11.73 0.38 3.92
N ALA A 399 -12.58 1.40 4.08
CA ALA A 399 -13.39 1.94 3.00
C ALA A 399 -13.38 3.46 3.06
N VAL A 400 -13.40 4.10 1.89
CA VAL A 400 -13.38 5.56 1.78
C VAL A 400 -14.50 6.02 0.87
N GLY A 401 -15.44 6.80 1.43
CA GLY A 401 -16.54 7.40 0.69
C GLY A 401 -16.06 8.06 -0.61
N GLY A 402 -16.67 7.70 -1.74
CA GLY A 402 -16.36 8.28 -3.05
C GLY A 402 -15.02 7.91 -3.68
N SER A 403 -14.20 7.07 -3.07
CA SER A 403 -12.90 6.73 -3.64
C SER A 403 -13.02 5.99 -4.99
N PRO A 404 -12.34 6.47 -6.04
CA PRO A 404 -12.26 5.77 -7.32
C PRO A 404 -11.35 4.54 -7.21
N GLN A 405 -11.62 3.50 -8.00
CA GLN A 405 -10.90 2.22 -7.88
C GLN A 405 -9.37 2.37 -8.05
N ILE A 406 -8.93 3.29 -8.90
CA ILE A 406 -7.51 3.53 -9.19
C ILE A 406 -6.69 3.98 -7.95
N SER A 407 -7.34 4.54 -6.93
CA SER A 407 -6.71 4.88 -5.66
C SER A 407 -6.30 3.64 -4.83
N TRP A 408 -6.79 2.45 -5.18
CA TRP A 408 -6.59 1.20 -4.45
C TRP A 408 -5.58 0.25 -5.11
N VAL A 409 -4.95 0.64 -6.21
CA VAL A 409 -3.93 -0.15 -6.93
C VAL A 409 -2.53 0.35 -6.56
N SER A 410 -1.57 -0.55 -6.39
CA SER A 410 -0.19 -0.19 -6.11
C SER A 410 0.41 0.72 -7.19
N ARG A 411 1.22 1.70 -6.75
CA ARG A 411 1.84 2.69 -7.64
C ARG A 411 2.66 2.04 -8.74
N LEU A 412 3.49 1.06 -8.39
CA LEU A 412 4.37 0.40 -9.35
C LEU A 412 3.58 -0.25 -10.48
N VAL A 413 2.44 -0.88 -10.18
CA VAL A 413 1.58 -1.48 -11.20
C VAL A 413 1.03 -0.42 -12.14
N LEU A 414 0.51 0.69 -11.61
CA LEU A 414 -0.02 1.77 -12.45
C LEU A 414 1.06 2.50 -13.25
N GLU A 415 2.23 2.75 -12.67
CA GLU A 415 3.37 3.41 -13.35
C GLU A 415 3.96 2.53 -14.46
N SER A 416 3.88 1.21 -14.31
CA SER A 416 4.38 0.24 -15.32
C SER A 416 3.44 0.03 -16.50
N ASP A 417 2.17 0.44 -16.38
CA ASP A 417 1.17 0.26 -17.43
C ASP A 417 0.99 1.59 -18.21
N PRO A 418 1.33 1.64 -19.52
CA PRO A 418 1.17 2.85 -20.33
C PRO A 418 -0.26 3.38 -20.39
N LEU A 419 -1.28 2.54 -20.14
CA LEU A 419 -2.67 2.97 -20.04
C LEU A 419 -2.95 3.72 -18.73
N PHE A 420 -2.26 3.43 -17.63
CA PHE A 420 -2.58 4.02 -16.33
C PHE A 420 -1.53 5.01 -15.81
N GLU A 421 -0.31 4.99 -16.34
CA GLU A 421 0.72 5.99 -16.02
C GLU A 421 0.23 7.45 -16.19
N PRO A 422 -0.52 7.80 -17.25
CA PRO A 422 -1.02 9.16 -17.42
C PRO A 422 -1.98 9.60 -16.31
N ALA A 423 -2.60 8.67 -15.56
CA ALA A 423 -3.50 9.02 -14.48
C ALA A 423 -2.83 9.80 -13.35
N PHE A 424 -1.50 9.66 -13.17
CA PHE A 424 -0.74 10.45 -12.21
C PHE A 424 -0.49 11.89 -12.70
N LYS A 425 -0.53 12.13 -14.02
CA LYS A 425 -0.28 13.45 -14.61
C LYS A 425 -1.53 14.31 -14.45
N ASN A 426 -1.46 15.30 -13.56
CA ASN A 426 -2.57 16.22 -13.28
C ASN A 426 -3.90 15.49 -13.02
N TRP A 427 -3.89 14.52 -12.10
CA TRP A 427 -5.07 13.67 -11.82
C TRP A 427 -6.33 14.49 -11.47
N ARG A 428 -6.17 15.67 -10.85
CA ARG A 428 -7.26 16.61 -10.52
C ARG A 428 -7.92 17.27 -11.73
N GLY A 429 -7.31 17.18 -12.92
CA GLY A 429 -7.87 17.61 -14.19
C GLY A 429 -8.06 16.47 -15.19
N SER A 430 -7.88 15.21 -14.78
CA SER A 430 -7.86 14.04 -15.65
C SER A 430 -9.22 13.32 -15.69
N ASP A 431 -9.63 12.83 -16.85
CA ASP A 431 -10.85 12.04 -17.06
C ASP A 431 -10.77 10.60 -16.54
N TYR A 432 -9.62 10.16 -16.05
CA TYR A 432 -9.46 8.92 -15.28
C TYR A 432 -10.24 8.94 -13.96
N ILE A 433 -10.56 10.14 -13.46
CA ILE A 433 -11.25 10.36 -12.20
C ILE A 433 -12.51 11.15 -12.51
N MET A 434 -13.70 10.73 -12.07
CA MET A 434 -14.94 11.47 -12.33
C MET A 434 -14.88 12.94 -11.88
N GLN A 435 -15.57 13.82 -12.61
CA GLN A 435 -15.62 15.26 -12.31
C GLN A 435 -15.99 15.55 -10.85
N TRP A 436 -17.02 14.91 -10.31
CA TRP A 436 -17.44 15.15 -8.93
C TRP A 436 -16.37 14.76 -7.90
N CYS A 437 -15.57 13.72 -8.17
CA CYS A 437 -14.45 13.33 -7.31
C CYS A 437 -13.36 14.41 -7.35
N ARG A 438 -13.06 14.96 -8.53
CA ARG A 438 -12.10 16.05 -8.70
C ARG A 438 -12.55 17.31 -7.99
N ASP A 439 -13.83 17.67 -8.13
CA ASP A 439 -14.43 18.82 -7.44
C ASP A 439 -14.38 18.66 -5.94
N ARG A 440 -14.72 17.46 -5.44
CA ARG A 440 -14.63 17.14 -4.03
C ARG A 440 -13.22 17.26 -3.49
N ALA A 441 -12.24 16.69 -4.19
CA ALA A 441 -10.83 16.84 -3.84
C ALA A 441 -10.40 18.31 -3.86
N ASN A 442 -10.87 19.11 -4.83
CA ASN A 442 -10.57 20.55 -4.87
C ASN A 442 -11.11 21.28 -3.63
N THR A 443 -12.32 20.94 -3.17
CA THR A 443 -12.87 21.47 -1.92
C THR A 443 -12.06 21.02 -0.71
N ASN A 444 -11.80 19.72 -0.57
CA ASN A 444 -11.04 19.18 0.57
C ASN A 444 -9.63 19.79 0.64
N LEU A 445 -9.01 20.07 -0.51
CA LEU A 445 -7.66 20.62 -0.61
C LEU A 445 -7.60 22.16 -0.71
N ALA A 446 -8.69 22.88 -0.42
CA ALA A 446 -8.70 24.35 -0.54
C ALA A 446 -7.64 25.05 0.33
N ASN A 447 -7.25 24.44 1.45
CA ASN A 447 -6.22 24.95 2.37
C ASN A 447 -4.83 24.36 2.12
N ALA A 448 -4.62 23.61 1.02
CA ALA A 448 -3.37 22.93 0.75
C ALA A 448 -2.23 23.91 0.44
N PRO A 449 -1.05 23.77 1.06
CA PRO A 449 0.09 24.66 0.80
C PRO A 449 0.85 24.32 -0.50
N SER A 450 0.50 23.21 -1.15
CA SER A 450 1.20 22.69 -2.33
C SER A 450 0.22 22.04 -3.31
N ALA A 451 0.51 22.18 -4.61
CA ALA A 451 -0.21 21.47 -5.67
C ALA A 451 -0.01 19.94 -5.62
N PHE A 452 1.05 19.46 -4.95
CA PHE A 452 1.38 18.04 -4.76
C PHE A 452 0.78 17.45 -3.47
N GLN A 453 -0.14 18.17 -2.82
CA GLN A 453 -0.84 17.68 -1.64
C GLN A 453 -1.62 16.39 -1.97
N ARG A 454 -1.37 15.36 -1.16
CA ARG A 454 -2.00 14.04 -1.33
C ARG A 454 -3.48 14.06 -0.93
N HIS A 455 -4.30 13.21 -1.57
CA HIS A 455 -5.73 13.04 -1.29
C HIS A 455 -6.18 11.59 -1.47
N THR A 456 -7.24 11.17 -0.78
CA THR A 456 -7.78 9.80 -0.85
C THR A 456 -8.35 9.38 -2.21
N TYR A 457 -8.50 10.32 -3.15
CA TYR A 457 -8.96 10.05 -4.52
C TYR A 457 -7.83 10.03 -5.53
N GLU A 458 -6.62 10.39 -5.12
CA GLU A 458 -5.44 10.32 -5.96
C GLU A 458 -5.12 8.85 -6.28
N PRO A 459 -4.66 8.54 -7.51
CA PRO A 459 -4.16 7.22 -7.85
C PRO A 459 -3.18 6.66 -6.81
N SER A 460 -3.36 5.37 -6.47
CA SER A 460 -2.61 4.62 -5.48
C SER A 460 -2.67 5.07 -4.01
N TYR A 461 -3.31 6.19 -3.66
CA TYR A 461 -3.23 6.71 -2.29
C TYR A 461 -3.78 5.75 -1.23
N ASN A 462 -4.98 5.18 -1.42
CA ASN A 462 -5.59 4.28 -0.43
C ASN A 462 -4.83 2.97 -0.31
N PHE A 463 -4.19 2.51 -1.40
CA PHE A 463 -3.23 1.42 -1.34
C PHE A 463 -2.02 1.80 -0.46
N GLU A 464 -1.40 2.93 -0.73
CA GLU A 464 -0.17 3.39 -0.05
C GLU A 464 -0.39 3.67 1.44
N ALA A 465 -1.44 4.40 1.79
CA ALA A 465 -1.73 4.81 3.17
C ALA A 465 -2.44 3.71 3.99
N GLY A 466 -3.14 2.78 3.34
CA GLY A 466 -3.94 1.76 4.01
C GLY A 466 -3.45 0.33 3.76
N ILE A 467 -3.73 -0.18 2.56
CA ILE A 467 -3.53 -1.61 2.19
C ILE A 467 -2.07 -2.05 2.37
N SER A 468 -1.11 -1.23 1.97
CA SER A 468 0.32 -1.54 2.09
C SER A 468 0.78 -1.73 3.55
N LYS A 469 0.11 -1.10 4.51
CA LYS A 469 0.47 -1.13 5.94
C LYS A 469 0.06 -2.44 6.63
N MET A 470 -0.90 -3.17 6.05
CA MET A 470 -1.34 -4.47 6.58
C MET A 470 -0.64 -5.65 5.92
N ILE A 471 0.03 -5.48 4.78
CA ILE A 471 0.78 -6.57 4.14
C ILE A 471 2.04 -6.88 4.98
N PRO A 472 2.36 -8.16 5.30
CA PRO A 472 1.76 -9.39 4.78
C PRO A 472 0.82 -10.12 5.76
N PHE A 473 -0.04 -9.41 6.51
CA PHE A 473 -1.05 -10.03 7.36
C PHE A 473 -1.93 -10.99 6.54
N ALA A 474 -1.94 -12.26 6.88
CA ALA A 474 -2.66 -13.26 6.11
C ALA A 474 -4.18 -13.05 6.22
N ILE A 475 -4.86 -13.15 5.08
CA ILE A 475 -6.33 -13.07 4.97
C ILE A 475 -6.89 -14.32 4.29
N LYS A 476 -8.16 -14.63 4.54
CA LYS A 476 -8.94 -15.67 3.88
C LYS A 476 -9.43 -15.22 2.51
N GLY A 477 -9.84 -13.95 2.38
CA GLY A 477 -10.46 -13.40 1.18
C GLY A 477 -10.86 -11.94 1.33
N VAL A 478 -11.36 -11.37 0.24
CA VAL A 478 -11.78 -9.97 0.14
C VAL A 478 -13.28 -9.89 -0.19
N ILE A 479 -13.98 -8.97 0.47
CA ILE A 479 -15.29 -8.48 0.03
C ILE A 479 -15.18 -7.00 -0.39
N TRP A 480 -15.72 -6.68 -1.56
CA TRP A 480 -15.51 -5.39 -2.22
C TRP A 480 -16.83 -4.74 -2.64
N TYR A 481 -17.08 -3.49 -2.26
CA TYR A 481 -18.25 -2.74 -2.71
C TYR A 481 -17.86 -1.34 -3.17
N GLN A 482 -17.71 -1.21 -4.49
CA GLN A 482 -17.28 0.00 -5.16
C GLN A 482 -17.65 -0.02 -6.65
N GLY A 483 -17.80 1.16 -7.24
CA GLY A 483 -17.92 1.38 -8.68
C GLY A 483 -18.65 2.68 -9.02
N GLU A 484 -19.34 3.29 -8.07
CA GLU A 484 -20.14 4.49 -8.29
C GLU A 484 -19.30 5.70 -8.70
N SER A 485 -18.03 5.75 -8.27
CA SER A 485 -17.04 6.76 -8.65
C SER A 485 -16.32 6.49 -9.99
N ASP A 486 -16.63 5.38 -10.67
CA ASP A 486 -16.02 4.98 -11.95
C ASP A 486 -17.08 4.72 -13.05
N ALA A 487 -18.38 4.76 -12.70
CA ALA A 487 -19.54 4.54 -13.58
C ALA A 487 -19.67 5.42 -14.84
N ASP A 488 -18.88 6.47 -15.00
CA ASP A 488 -18.84 7.34 -16.19
C ASP A 488 -17.84 6.80 -17.23
N ASN A 489 -16.94 5.91 -16.83
CA ASN A 489 -15.94 5.30 -17.69
C ASN A 489 -15.87 3.78 -17.44
N ALA A 490 -16.96 3.09 -17.80
CA ALA A 490 -17.13 1.66 -17.58
C ALA A 490 -16.06 0.84 -18.32
N GLU A 491 -15.60 1.31 -19.47
CA GLU A 491 -14.54 0.71 -20.29
C GLU A 491 -13.20 0.70 -19.53
N LEU A 492 -12.84 1.82 -18.89
CA LEU A 492 -11.62 1.90 -18.09
C LEU A 492 -11.74 1.02 -16.83
N TYR A 493 -12.90 1.03 -16.16
CA TYR A 493 -13.19 0.16 -15.02
C TYR A 493 -13.02 -1.33 -15.38
N LYS A 494 -13.56 -1.75 -16.53
CA LYS A 494 -13.44 -3.13 -17.05
C LYS A 494 -11.98 -3.57 -17.21
N LYS A 495 -11.09 -2.66 -17.60
CA LYS A 495 -9.65 -2.91 -17.75
C LYS A 495 -8.91 -2.89 -16.41
N LEU A 496 -9.26 -1.95 -15.52
CA LEU A 496 -8.59 -1.75 -14.25
C LEU A 496 -8.93 -2.83 -13.22
N PHE A 497 -10.17 -3.35 -13.19
CA PHE A 497 -10.61 -4.31 -12.17
C PHE A 497 -9.79 -5.62 -12.13
N PRO A 498 -9.52 -6.30 -13.26
CA PRO A 498 -8.62 -7.46 -13.25
C PRO A 498 -7.21 -7.14 -12.77
N ILE A 499 -6.66 -5.98 -13.15
CA ILE A 499 -5.33 -5.50 -12.73
C ILE A 499 -5.29 -5.27 -11.22
N PHE A 500 -6.32 -4.61 -10.68
CA PHE A 500 -6.49 -4.36 -9.25
C PHE A 500 -6.53 -5.66 -8.43
N VAL A 501 -7.35 -6.63 -8.83
CA VAL A 501 -7.44 -7.92 -8.14
C VAL A 501 -6.13 -8.68 -8.22
N GLN A 502 -5.48 -8.66 -9.38
CA GLN A 502 -4.19 -9.34 -9.58
C GLN A 502 -3.06 -8.66 -8.79
N ASP A 503 -3.04 -7.33 -8.69
CA ASP A 503 -2.10 -6.58 -7.88
C ASP A 503 -2.21 -7.03 -6.42
N TRP A 504 -3.39 -6.95 -5.80
CA TRP A 504 -3.57 -7.37 -4.41
C TRP A 504 -3.17 -8.83 -4.17
N ARG A 505 -3.56 -9.76 -5.05
CA ARG A 505 -3.11 -11.17 -4.96
C ARG A 505 -1.59 -11.30 -5.03
N SER A 506 -0.93 -10.50 -5.88
CA SER A 506 0.52 -10.48 -6.02
C SER A 506 1.22 -9.90 -4.80
N GLN A 507 0.68 -8.84 -4.20
CA GLN A 507 1.22 -8.22 -2.99
C GLN A 507 1.20 -9.19 -1.79
N TRP A 508 0.11 -9.94 -1.64
CA TRP A 508 -0.01 -11.00 -0.61
C TRP A 508 0.68 -12.31 -0.98
N LYS A 509 1.02 -12.50 -2.26
CA LYS A 509 1.49 -13.77 -2.84
C LYS A 509 0.52 -14.91 -2.58
N ASP A 510 -0.76 -14.64 -2.81
CA ASP A 510 -1.86 -15.54 -2.49
C ASP A 510 -3.04 -15.35 -3.44
N SER A 511 -3.71 -16.44 -3.80
CA SER A 511 -4.83 -16.47 -4.75
C SER A 511 -6.18 -16.49 -4.03
N PHE A 512 -6.36 -15.63 -3.03
CA PHE A 512 -7.57 -15.61 -2.20
C PHE A 512 -8.84 -15.26 -3.01
N PRO A 513 -10.02 -15.75 -2.57
CA PRO A 513 -11.31 -15.40 -3.18
C PRO A 513 -11.59 -13.91 -3.10
N PHE A 514 -12.16 -13.37 -4.18
CA PHE A 514 -12.52 -11.96 -4.30
C PHE A 514 -14.02 -11.81 -4.62
N TYR A 515 -14.83 -11.43 -3.63
CA TYR A 515 -16.27 -11.27 -3.80
C TYR A 515 -16.65 -9.80 -3.87
N TYR A 516 -17.32 -9.38 -4.92
CA TYR A 516 -17.67 -7.98 -5.13
C TYR A 516 -19.19 -7.78 -5.26
N VAL A 517 -19.65 -6.56 -5.07
CA VAL A 517 -21.07 -6.19 -5.14
C VAL A 517 -21.34 -5.45 -6.44
N GLN A 518 -22.33 -5.90 -7.20
CA GLN A 518 -22.86 -5.16 -8.35
C GLN A 518 -23.54 -3.88 -7.83
N LEU A 519 -23.44 -2.76 -8.55
CA LEU A 519 -24.13 -1.52 -8.15
C LEU A 519 -25.64 -1.73 -8.01
N SER A 520 -26.23 -1.04 -7.03
CA SER A 520 -27.66 -1.14 -6.69
C SER A 520 -28.55 -0.52 -7.77
N GLY A 521 -29.88 -0.67 -7.72
CA GLY A 521 -30.77 0.07 -8.63
C GLY A 521 -30.75 1.58 -8.36
N ILE A 522 -30.60 2.40 -9.40
CA ILE A 522 -30.80 3.86 -9.37
C ILE A 522 -31.23 4.33 -10.77
N ASN A 523 -31.99 5.42 -10.86
CA ASN A 523 -32.43 5.98 -12.14
C ASN A 523 -31.32 6.86 -12.78
N ARG A 524 -30.26 6.22 -13.29
CA ARG A 524 -29.15 6.87 -13.99
C ARG A 524 -28.86 6.16 -15.32
N PRO A 525 -28.79 6.87 -16.47
CA PRO A 525 -28.63 6.24 -17.78
C PRO A 525 -27.44 5.29 -17.92
N SER A 526 -26.26 5.65 -17.40
CA SER A 526 -25.04 4.82 -17.51
C SER A 526 -25.07 3.55 -16.66
N TRP A 527 -26.01 3.45 -15.71
CA TRP A 527 -25.95 2.45 -14.63
C TRP A 527 -26.21 1.02 -15.10
N ASN A 528 -27.09 0.84 -16.09
CA ASN A 528 -27.41 -0.48 -16.63
C ASN A 528 -26.19 -1.10 -17.32
N TYR A 529 -25.52 -0.32 -18.16
CA TYR A 529 -24.31 -0.76 -18.85
C TYR A 529 -23.16 -1.03 -17.87
N PHE A 530 -22.96 -0.16 -16.87
CA PHE A 530 -21.93 -0.40 -15.85
C PHE A 530 -22.17 -1.70 -15.07
N ARG A 531 -23.42 -2.00 -14.70
CA ARG A 531 -23.79 -3.27 -14.04
C ARG A 531 -23.53 -4.49 -14.93
N ASP A 532 -23.71 -4.35 -16.24
CA ASP A 532 -23.34 -5.41 -17.19
C ASP A 532 -21.82 -5.58 -17.27
N VAL A 533 -21.05 -4.49 -17.29
CA VAL A 533 -19.59 -4.54 -17.17
C VAL A 533 -19.18 -5.28 -15.90
N GLN A 534 -19.78 -4.98 -14.74
CA GLN A 534 -19.52 -5.70 -13.50
C GLN A 534 -19.87 -7.19 -13.58
N ARG A 535 -20.94 -7.57 -14.28
CA ARG A 535 -21.29 -8.99 -14.52
C ARG A 535 -20.23 -9.67 -15.39
N GLN A 536 -19.75 -9.01 -16.44
CA GLN A 536 -18.73 -9.54 -17.35
C GLN A 536 -17.40 -9.82 -16.63
N LEU A 537 -17.10 -9.13 -15.53
CA LEU A 537 -15.90 -9.40 -14.71
C LEU A 537 -15.85 -10.82 -14.14
N LEU A 538 -17.00 -11.49 -13.98
CA LEU A 538 -17.04 -12.91 -13.59
C LEU A 538 -16.28 -13.82 -14.57
N GLN A 539 -16.15 -13.40 -15.83
CA GLN A 539 -15.44 -14.16 -16.88
C GLN A 539 -13.93 -13.87 -16.90
N THR A 540 -13.49 -12.74 -16.36
CA THR A 540 -12.10 -12.29 -16.46
C THR A 540 -11.34 -12.36 -15.13
N VAL A 541 -12.04 -12.44 -14.00
CA VAL A 541 -11.43 -12.51 -12.67
C VAL A 541 -11.63 -13.92 -12.08
N PRO A 542 -10.59 -14.77 -12.06
CA PRO A 542 -10.70 -16.11 -11.47
C PRO A 542 -10.88 -16.05 -9.95
N ASN A 543 -11.44 -17.11 -9.37
CA ASN A 543 -11.73 -17.23 -7.94
C ASN A 543 -12.47 -15.99 -7.40
N SER A 544 -13.56 -15.62 -8.07
CA SER A 544 -14.37 -14.44 -7.76
C SER A 544 -15.86 -14.75 -7.80
N GLY A 545 -16.66 -13.81 -7.29
CA GLY A 545 -18.11 -13.92 -7.28
C GLY A 545 -18.74 -12.54 -7.10
N MET A 546 -19.96 -12.39 -7.63
CA MET A 546 -20.67 -11.11 -7.63
C MET A 546 -21.99 -11.22 -6.87
N ALA A 547 -22.15 -10.44 -5.82
CA ALA A 547 -23.43 -10.25 -5.16
C ALA A 547 -24.25 -9.23 -5.96
N VAL A 548 -25.38 -9.68 -6.52
CA VAL A 548 -26.36 -8.79 -7.16
C VAL A 548 -27.01 -7.92 -6.08
N SER A 549 -27.16 -6.62 -6.31
CA SER A 549 -27.86 -5.71 -5.38
C SER A 549 -28.87 -4.79 -6.09
N SER A 550 -29.14 -5.03 -7.37
CA SER A 550 -29.99 -4.17 -8.19
C SER A 550 -31.44 -4.05 -7.69
N ASP A 551 -31.94 -5.09 -7.04
CA ASP A 551 -33.27 -5.19 -6.43
C ASP A 551 -33.40 -4.47 -5.08
N LEU A 552 -32.27 -4.07 -4.48
CA LEU A 552 -32.20 -3.39 -3.18
C LEU A 552 -31.88 -1.90 -3.35
N GLY A 553 -32.11 -1.37 -4.56
CA GLY A 553 -31.81 0.01 -4.92
C GLY A 553 -32.83 1.03 -4.45
N ASN A 554 -32.50 2.30 -4.66
CA ASN A 554 -33.42 3.41 -4.53
C ASN A 554 -33.25 4.29 -5.77
N GLU A 555 -34.35 4.65 -6.42
CA GLU A 555 -34.33 5.35 -7.71
C GLU A 555 -33.58 6.69 -7.65
N THR A 556 -33.56 7.36 -6.50
CA THR A 556 -32.98 8.70 -6.32
C THR A 556 -31.81 8.74 -5.34
N ASN A 557 -31.47 7.63 -4.70
CA ASN A 557 -30.41 7.57 -3.69
C ASN A 557 -29.40 6.45 -3.99
N VAL A 558 -28.15 6.86 -4.20
CA VAL A 558 -27.01 5.97 -4.45
C VAL A 558 -26.60 5.15 -3.22
N HIS A 559 -27.09 5.50 -2.03
CA HIS A 559 -26.84 4.81 -0.77
C HIS A 559 -28.13 4.17 -0.21
N PRO A 560 -28.62 3.06 -0.79
CA PRO A 560 -29.78 2.36 -0.24
C PRO A 560 -29.50 1.81 1.16
N THR A 561 -30.48 1.83 2.05
CA THR A 561 -30.29 1.43 3.47
C THR A 561 -30.38 -0.09 3.70
N ASP A 562 -30.86 -0.86 2.73
CA ASP A 562 -30.97 -2.32 2.79
C ASP A 562 -29.61 -3.02 2.56
N LYS A 563 -28.67 -2.87 3.51
CA LYS A 563 -27.32 -3.46 3.44
C LYS A 563 -27.23 -4.91 3.90
N ILE A 564 -28.12 -5.34 4.79
CA ILE A 564 -28.08 -6.70 5.36
C ILE A 564 -28.17 -7.78 4.28
N PRO A 565 -29.12 -7.74 3.32
CA PRO A 565 -29.22 -8.78 2.30
C PRO A 565 -28.00 -8.82 1.37
N VAL A 566 -27.34 -7.68 1.13
CA VAL A 566 -26.09 -7.62 0.35
C VAL A 566 -24.97 -8.41 1.05
N GLY A 567 -24.77 -8.16 2.35
CA GLY A 567 -23.79 -8.91 3.15
C GLY A 567 -24.10 -10.40 3.23
N GLN A 568 -25.38 -10.76 3.35
CA GLN A 568 -25.83 -12.16 3.32
C GLN A 568 -25.52 -12.83 1.98
N ARG A 569 -25.75 -12.15 0.85
CA ARG A 569 -25.42 -12.68 -0.49
C ARG A 569 -23.92 -12.92 -0.66
N LEU A 570 -23.07 -12.01 -0.19
CA LEU A 570 -21.62 -12.22 -0.14
C LEU A 570 -21.25 -13.44 0.72
N ALA A 571 -21.94 -13.66 1.85
CA ALA A 571 -21.69 -14.81 2.70
C ALA A 571 -22.12 -16.12 2.00
N GLN A 572 -23.22 -16.13 1.26
CA GLN A 572 -23.66 -17.28 0.46
C GLN A 572 -22.64 -17.64 -0.63
N LEU A 573 -22.06 -16.63 -1.31
CA LEU A 573 -20.95 -16.83 -2.25
C LEU A 573 -19.75 -17.49 -1.55
N ALA A 574 -19.33 -16.97 -0.40
CA ALA A 574 -18.21 -17.53 0.35
C ALA A 574 -18.49 -18.96 0.82
N LEU A 575 -19.66 -19.24 1.39
CA LEU A 575 -20.06 -20.57 1.85
C LEU A 575 -19.98 -21.59 0.72
N HIS A 576 -20.47 -21.23 -0.46
CA HIS A 576 -20.46 -22.13 -1.62
C HIS A 576 -19.06 -22.28 -2.23
N GLN A 577 -18.43 -21.17 -2.61
CA GLN A 577 -17.20 -21.21 -3.40
C GLN A 577 -15.94 -21.45 -2.56
N THR A 578 -15.89 -20.90 -1.33
CA THR A 578 -14.71 -21.03 -0.45
C THR A 578 -14.83 -22.20 0.54
N TYR A 579 -16.03 -22.48 1.05
CA TYR A 579 -16.27 -23.53 2.05
C TYR A 579 -17.00 -24.75 1.50
N HIS A 580 -17.28 -24.78 0.19
CA HIS A 580 -17.88 -25.92 -0.52
C HIS A 580 -19.20 -26.40 0.08
N LYS A 581 -19.97 -25.50 0.70
CA LYS A 581 -21.31 -25.79 1.20
C LYS A 581 -22.28 -25.94 0.03
N LYS A 582 -23.27 -26.81 0.20
CA LYS A 582 -24.32 -27.04 -0.80
C LYS A 582 -25.45 -26.03 -0.61
N ASN A 583 -25.23 -24.80 -1.06
CA ASN A 583 -26.22 -23.71 -1.06
C ASN A 583 -26.31 -23.04 -2.44
N VAL A 584 -27.35 -22.24 -2.68
CA VAL A 584 -27.47 -21.41 -3.90
C VAL A 584 -26.68 -20.12 -3.65
N PRO A 585 -25.58 -19.86 -4.39
CA PRO A 585 -24.62 -18.83 -4.01
C PRO A 585 -24.96 -17.43 -4.51
N ALA A 586 -25.68 -17.33 -5.63
CA ALA A 586 -25.91 -16.09 -6.33
C ALA A 586 -27.27 -16.12 -7.03
N GLY A 587 -27.68 -14.96 -7.57
CA GLY A 587 -28.83 -14.89 -8.46
C GLY A 587 -28.60 -15.65 -9.77
N PRO A 588 -29.67 -15.92 -10.53
CA PRO A 588 -29.60 -16.62 -11.80
C PRO A 588 -28.72 -15.88 -12.79
N LEU A 589 -27.77 -16.57 -13.41
CA LEU A 589 -26.91 -16.01 -14.46
C LEU A 589 -27.41 -16.45 -15.83
N VAL A 590 -27.60 -15.52 -16.75
CA VAL A 590 -27.97 -15.86 -18.13
C VAL A 590 -26.82 -16.63 -18.78
N SER A 591 -27.08 -17.85 -19.21
CA SER A 591 -26.14 -18.71 -19.94
C SER A 591 -26.39 -18.73 -21.44
N GLY A 592 -27.56 -18.28 -21.89
CA GLY A 592 -27.86 -18.10 -23.31
C GLY A 592 -29.27 -17.59 -23.56
N ALA A 593 -29.53 -17.18 -24.81
CA ALA A 593 -30.85 -16.88 -25.30
C ALA A 593 -31.02 -17.53 -26.68
N LYS A 594 -32.19 -18.12 -26.94
CA LYS A 594 -32.56 -18.68 -28.24
C LYS A 594 -33.80 -17.99 -28.75
N LEU A 595 -33.69 -17.36 -29.90
CA LEU A 595 -34.83 -16.80 -30.62
C LEU A 595 -35.54 -17.92 -31.36
N HIS A 596 -36.85 -17.96 -31.20
CA HIS A 596 -37.80 -18.71 -31.99
C HIS A 596 -38.77 -17.72 -32.66
N ASP A 597 -39.59 -18.17 -33.61
CA ASP A 597 -40.40 -17.32 -34.49
C ASP A 597 -41.17 -16.20 -33.75
N ASN A 598 -41.74 -16.48 -32.57
CA ASN A 598 -42.54 -15.53 -31.80
C ASN A 598 -42.15 -15.43 -30.30
N TRP A 599 -41.06 -16.05 -29.86
CA TRP A 599 -40.66 -16.09 -28.45
C TRP A 599 -39.16 -16.26 -28.27
N VAL A 600 -38.65 -15.80 -27.13
CA VAL A 600 -37.23 -15.95 -26.75
C VAL A 600 -37.14 -16.84 -25.53
N VAL A 601 -36.36 -17.92 -25.64
CA VAL A 601 -36.03 -18.79 -24.49
C VAL A 601 -34.72 -18.31 -23.90
N VAL A 602 -34.77 -17.81 -22.67
CA VAL A 602 -33.58 -17.40 -21.90
C VAL A 602 -33.19 -18.52 -20.94
N LEU A 603 -31.95 -18.97 -21.04
CA LEU A 603 -31.38 -20.03 -20.20
C LEU A 603 -30.63 -19.39 -19.03
N PHE A 604 -30.84 -19.96 -17.85
CA PHE A 604 -30.20 -19.49 -16.62
C PHE A 604 -29.46 -20.61 -15.92
N GLU A 605 -28.31 -20.28 -15.33
CA GLU A 605 -27.57 -21.08 -14.35
C GLU A 605 -27.94 -20.68 -12.92
N ASN A 606 -27.52 -21.46 -11.92
CA ASN A 606 -27.63 -21.16 -10.49
C ASN A 606 -29.06 -20.85 -9.99
N ASN A 607 -30.05 -21.61 -10.44
CA ASN A 607 -31.46 -21.38 -10.06
C ASN A 607 -32.15 -22.66 -9.58
N LYS A 608 -33.25 -22.48 -8.85
CA LYS A 608 -34.24 -23.51 -8.50
C LYS A 608 -35.63 -23.15 -9.06
N GLY A 609 -35.66 -22.33 -10.12
CA GLY A 609 -36.84 -21.61 -10.61
C GLY A 609 -36.70 -20.09 -10.51
N LEU A 610 -37.55 -19.37 -11.25
CA LEU A 610 -37.64 -17.92 -11.29
C LEU A 610 -39.03 -17.47 -10.87
N HIS A 611 -39.11 -16.35 -10.16
CA HIS A 611 -40.35 -15.66 -9.85
C HIS A 611 -40.14 -14.16 -10.05
N THR A 612 -41.22 -13.43 -10.37
CA THR A 612 -41.18 -11.97 -10.37
C THR A 612 -41.21 -11.47 -8.92
N SER A 613 -40.77 -10.24 -8.68
CA SER A 613 -40.69 -9.66 -7.32
C SER A 613 -42.04 -9.64 -6.58
N GLY A 614 -43.17 -9.73 -7.29
CA GLY A 614 -44.51 -9.81 -6.71
C GLY A 614 -45.21 -11.16 -6.86
N ASN A 615 -44.52 -12.20 -7.36
CA ASN A 615 -45.12 -13.48 -7.79
C ASN A 615 -46.22 -13.33 -8.86
N GLU A 616 -46.29 -12.19 -9.53
CA GLU A 616 -47.17 -11.93 -10.67
C GLU A 616 -46.60 -12.55 -11.95
N PRO A 617 -47.45 -12.80 -12.98
CA PRO A 617 -46.98 -13.16 -14.30
C PRO A 617 -45.94 -12.15 -14.83
N LEU A 618 -44.97 -12.67 -15.59
CA LEU A 618 -44.00 -11.81 -16.26
C LEU A 618 -44.73 -10.81 -17.18
N ARG A 619 -44.46 -9.52 -16.99
CA ARG A 619 -45.13 -8.44 -17.73
C ARG A 619 -44.61 -8.28 -19.17
N GLY A 620 -43.37 -8.65 -19.43
CA GLY A 620 -42.75 -8.56 -20.76
C GLY A 620 -41.22 -8.47 -20.67
N PHE A 621 -40.60 -8.22 -21.83
CA PHE A 621 -39.16 -8.00 -21.98
C PHE A 621 -38.94 -6.82 -22.94
N GLN A 622 -37.79 -6.15 -22.80
CA GLN A 622 -37.31 -5.23 -23.83
C GLN A 622 -36.28 -5.94 -24.69
N LEU A 623 -36.50 -5.97 -26.00
CA LEU A 623 -35.56 -6.47 -26.99
C LEU A 623 -34.97 -5.28 -27.74
N VAL A 624 -33.65 -5.22 -27.81
CA VAL A 624 -32.92 -4.30 -28.69
C VAL A 624 -32.50 -5.10 -29.92
N ASN A 625 -32.84 -4.63 -31.11
CA ASN A 625 -32.45 -5.27 -32.37
C ASN A 625 -31.44 -4.40 -33.14
N ASP A 626 -31.04 -4.81 -34.34
CA ASP A 626 -30.03 -4.07 -35.14
C ASP A 626 -30.46 -2.62 -35.50
N LYS A 627 -31.74 -2.28 -35.35
CA LYS A 627 -32.27 -0.93 -35.57
C LYS A 627 -32.41 -0.09 -34.29
N GLY A 628 -32.08 -0.66 -33.12
CA GLY A 628 -32.35 -0.09 -31.80
C GLY A 628 -33.61 -0.68 -31.20
#